data_AF-A0A8E2E4M5-F1
#
_entry.id   AF-A0A8E2E4M5-F1
#
_cell.length_a   1.000
_cell.length_b   1.000
_cell.length_c   1.000
_cell.angle_alpha   90.00
_cell.angle_beta   90.00
_cell.angle_gamma   90.00
#
_symmetry.space_group_name_H-M   'P 1'
#
loop_
_entity.id
_entity.type
_entity.pdbx_description
1 polymer ?
#
loop_
_entity_poly.entity_id
_entity_poly.type
_entity_poly.pdbx_seq_one_letter_code
_entity_poly.pdbx_strand_id
1 'polypeptide(L)'
;MPDLTYYNYALHRMNDEEVRKDITVYLETEMSEIYRRHTGRKADWPDQESIRCLAARAGKLFIYASTAYRFVDEGDPLAFADHLEDILKDDSEGSDDIDKMYTQNMEHQIRHLSNKDKTRVLRRFRHIVGTIVILFSSPTMDSVSKLLSQSDPDSRSYRAGSYQTHTITSCFNNQYPE
;
A
#
# COMPACT_ATOMS: atom_id res chain seq x y z
N MET A 1 11.49 23.10 -2.67
CA MET A 1 10.84 21.93 -2.02
C MET A 1 9.83 22.47 -1.05
N PRO A 2 8.52 22.17 -1.17
CA PRO A 2 7.55 22.54 -0.14
C PRO A 2 7.85 21.74 1.12
N ASP A 3 7.77 22.40 2.28
CA ASP A 3 8.04 21.82 3.58
C ASP A 3 6.97 20.77 3.95
N LEU A 4 7.39 19.63 4.52
CA LEU A 4 6.49 18.54 4.96
C LEU A 4 5.44 19.03 5.98
N THR A 5 5.72 20.14 6.65
CA THR A 5 4.78 20.84 7.54
C THR A 5 3.55 21.37 6.81
N TYR A 6 3.65 21.75 5.53
CA TYR A 6 2.51 22.23 4.74
C TYR A 6 1.53 21.09 4.42
N TYR A 7 2.04 19.91 4.07
CA TYR A 7 1.20 18.72 3.87
C TYR A 7 0.58 18.25 5.19
N ASN A 8 1.33 18.29 6.29
CA ASN A 8 0.83 17.91 7.60
C ASN A 8 -0.26 18.89 8.10
N TYR A 9 -0.11 20.19 7.82
CA TYR A 9 -1.09 21.23 8.16
C TYR A 9 -2.33 21.18 7.27
N ALA A 10 -2.19 20.85 5.97
CA ALA A 10 -3.31 20.65 5.07
C ALA A 10 -4.13 19.39 5.41
N LEU A 11 -3.47 18.31 5.85
CA LEU A 11 -4.13 17.10 6.36
C LEU A 11 -4.85 17.33 7.69
N HIS A 12 -4.34 18.23 8.55
CA HIS A 12 -4.98 18.57 9.82
C HIS A 12 -6.18 19.52 9.71
N ARG A 13 -6.46 20.04 8.51
CA ARG A 13 -7.52 21.02 8.27
C ARG A 13 -8.76 20.46 7.58
N MET A 14 -8.72 19.20 7.15
CA MET A 14 -9.94 18.51 6.72
C MET A 14 -10.65 18.08 7.99
N ASN A 15 -11.80 18.70 8.26
CA ASN A 15 -12.61 18.34 9.41
C ASN A 15 -12.95 16.85 9.28
N ASP A 16 -12.76 16.06 10.33
CA ASP A 16 -12.96 14.60 10.28
C ASP A 16 -14.34 14.22 9.75
N GLU A 17 -15.30 15.09 10.04
CA GLU A 17 -16.68 15.01 9.57
C GLU A 17 -16.83 15.27 8.07
N GLU A 18 -16.03 16.18 7.50
CA GLU A 18 -16.00 16.43 6.05
C GLU A 18 -15.39 15.24 5.30
N VAL A 19 -14.28 14.69 5.80
CA VAL A 19 -13.64 13.50 5.20
C VAL A 19 -14.59 12.31 5.24
N ARG A 20 -15.27 12.09 6.38
CA ARG A 20 -16.25 11.00 6.54
C ARG A 20 -17.44 11.18 5.60
N LYS A 21 -17.91 12.41 5.41
CA LYS A 21 -18.98 12.73 4.46
C LYS A 21 -18.54 12.45 3.02
N ASP A 22 -17.34 12.85 2.64
CA ASP A 22 -16.82 12.60 1.29
C ASP A 22 -16.62 11.09 1.04
N ILE A 23 -16.16 10.33 2.03
CA ILE A 23 -16.08 8.86 1.96
C ILE A 23 -17.47 8.24 1.80
N THR A 24 -18.48 8.75 2.52
CA THR A 24 -19.87 8.27 2.42
C THR A 24 -20.39 8.47 0.99
N VAL A 25 -20.24 9.67 0.43
CA VAL A 25 -20.66 10.00 -0.94
C VAL A 25 -19.91 9.16 -1.97
N TYR A 26 -18.62 8.93 -1.75
CA TYR A 26 -17.81 8.08 -2.60
C TYR A 26 -18.33 6.63 -2.62
N LEU A 27 -18.58 6.03 -1.45
CA LEU A 27 -19.10 4.68 -1.34
C LEU A 27 -20.51 4.55 -1.95
N GLU A 28 -21.40 5.51 -1.73
CA GLU A 28 -22.73 5.57 -2.36
C GLU A 28 -22.64 5.53 -3.87
N THR A 29 -21.74 6.36 -4.43
CA THR A 29 -21.57 6.48 -5.87
C THR A 29 -21.04 5.17 -6.46
N GLU A 30 -19.95 4.64 -5.91
CA GLU A 30 -19.31 3.45 -6.46
C GLU A 30 -20.17 2.18 -6.31
N MET A 31 -20.87 2.03 -5.17
CA MET A 31 -21.74 0.87 -4.95
C MET A 31 -23.00 0.91 -5.82
N SER A 32 -23.57 2.10 -6.04
CA SER A 32 -24.66 2.29 -7.01
C SER A 32 -24.22 1.90 -8.42
N GLU A 33 -22.97 2.19 -8.76
CA GLU A 33 -22.37 1.83 -10.04
C GLU A 33 -22.09 0.33 -10.17
N ILE A 34 -21.68 -0.36 -9.10
CA ILE A 34 -21.60 -1.83 -9.05
C ILE A 34 -22.97 -2.43 -9.34
N TYR A 35 -23.99 -2.00 -8.59
CA TYR A 35 -25.35 -2.52 -8.74
C TYR A 35 -25.88 -2.32 -10.17
N ARG A 36 -25.66 -1.13 -10.73
CA ARG A 36 -26.05 -0.79 -12.10
C ARG A 36 -25.35 -1.69 -13.13
N ARG A 37 -24.06 -1.97 -12.94
CA ARG A 37 -23.29 -2.83 -13.85
C ARG A 37 -23.76 -4.28 -13.82
N HIS A 38 -24.08 -4.83 -12.65
CA HIS A 38 -24.45 -6.24 -12.51
C HIS A 38 -25.94 -6.51 -12.76
N THR A 39 -26.83 -5.60 -12.37
CA THR A 39 -28.29 -5.80 -12.49
C THR A 39 -28.94 -5.05 -13.66
N GLY A 40 -28.26 -4.05 -14.23
CA GLY A 40 -28.82 -3.16 -15.24
C GLY A 40 -29.91 -2.21 -14.72
N ARG A 41 -30.17 -2.19 -13.39
CA ARG A 41 -31.21 -1.37 -12.76
C ARG A 41 -30.55 -0.28 -11.92
N LYS A 42 -31.26 0.84 -11.77
CA LYS A 42 -30.95 1.84 -10.75
C LYS A 42 -31.78 1.51 -9.52
N ALA A 43 -31.13 1.20 -8.41
CA ALA A 43 -31.76 1.06 -7.11
C ALA A 43 -30.87 1.71 -6.05
N ASP A 44 -31.46 2.09 -4.93
CA ASP A 44 -30.75 2.58 -3.74
C ASP A 44 -30.16 1.37 -3.01
N TRP A 45 -29.16 0.74 -3.64
CA TRP A 45 -28.40 -0.36 -3.08
C TRP A 45 -26.92 0.04 -2.97
N PRO A 46 -26.25 -0.29 -1.86
CA PRO A 46 -26.77 -0.96 -0.67
C PRO A 46 -27.56 -0.02 0.24
N ASP A 47 -28.06 -0.55 1.35
CA ASP A 47 -28.73 0.24 2.38
C ASP A 47 -27.80 1.30 2.99
N GLN A 48 -28.39 2.42 3.40
CA GLN A 48 -27.63 3.55 3.94
C GLN A 48 -26.87 3.21 5.23
N GLU A 49 -27.32 2.20 5.97
CA GLU A 49 -26.69 1.76 7.22
C GLU A 49 -25.38 1.03 6.94
N SER A 50 -25.36 0.10 5.98
CA SER A 50 -24.14 -0.54 5.46
C SER A 50 -23.09 0.47 5.00
N ILE A 51 -23.51 1.50 4.25
CA ILE A 51 -22.60 2.56 3.78
C ILE A 51 -22.03 3.34 4.97
N ARG A 52 -22.86 3.71 5.95
CA ARG A 52 -22.41 4.42 7.15
C ARG A 52 -21.45 3.57 7.98
N CYS A 53 -21.67 2.27 8.08
CA CYS A 53 -20.78 1.33 8.76
C CYS A 53 -19.41 1.30 8.08
N LEU A 54 -19.37 1.12 6.76
CA LEU A 54 -18.12 1.14 5.98
C LEU A 54 -17.42 2.50 6.05
N ALA A 55 -18.16 3.61 5.99
CA ALA A 55 -17.59 4.95 6.13
C ALA A 55 -17.02 5.19 7.54
N ALA A 56 -17.67 4.67 8.58
CA ALA A 56 -17.16 4.73 9.95
C ALA A 56 -15.88 3.92 10.10
N ARG A 57 -15.82 2.70 9.53
CA ARG A 57 -14.61 1.87 9.51
C ARG A 57 -13.47 2.48 8.70
N ALA A 58 -13.78 3.14 7.59
CA ALA A 58 -12.79 3.85 6.80
C ALA A 58 -12.13 4.99 7.59
N GLY A 59 -12.83 5.60 8.56
CA GLY A 59 -12.36 6.76 9.30
C GLY A 59 -12.03 7.92 8.35
N LYS A 60 -10.74 8.14 8.09
CA LYS A 60 -10.23 9.16 7.15
C LYS A 60 -9.58 8.58 5.89
N LEU A 61 -9.66 7.27 5.70
CA LEU A 61 -8.86 6.53 4.73
C LEU A 61 -9.70 6.17 3.52
N PHE A 62 -9.61 7.01 2.49
CA PHE A 62 -10.17 6.71 1.16
C PHE A 62 -9.67 5.39 0.58
N ILE A 63 -8.46 4.99 0.94
CA ILE A 63 -7.89 3.72 0.50
C ILE A 63 -8.73 2.55 1.00
N TYR A 64 -9.18 2.58 2.27
CA TYR A 64 -10.07 1.55 2.80
C TYR A 64 -11.38 1.51 2.02
N ALA A 65 -12.04 2.66 1.88
CA ALA A 65 -13.30 2.77 1.14
C ALA A 65 -13.17 2.25 -0.30
N SER A 66 -12.08 2.62 -0.99
CA SER A 66 -11.79 2.18 -2.35
C SER A 66 -11.48 0.68 -2.46
N THR A 67 -11.01 0.07 -1.38
CA THR A 67 -10.71 -1.37 -1.35
C THR A 67 -11.97 -2.16 -1.01
N ALA A 68 -12.76 -1.67 -0.06
CA ALA A 68 -14.02 -2.27 0.36
C ALA A 68 -15.00 -2.43 -0.79
N TYR A 69 -15.27 -1.37 -1.58
CA TYR A 69 -16.19 -1.50 -2.71
C TYR A 69 -15.62 -2.38 -3.84
N ARG A 70 -14.30 -2.39 -4.05
CA ARG A 70 -13.67 -3.29 -5.03
C ARG A 70 -13.78 -4.75 -4.63
N PHE A 71 -13.66 -5.05 -3.34
CA PHE A 71 -13.89 -6.39 -2.82
C PHE A 71 -15.34 -6.83 -3.06
N VAL A 72 -16.30 -5.92 -2.87
CA VAL A 72 -17.71 -6.15 -3.21
C VAL A 72 -17.92 -6.39 -4.72
N ASP A 73 -17.18 -5.69 -5.60
CA ASP A 73 -17.21 -5.86 -7.06
C ASP A 73 -16.41 -7.08 -7.57
N GLU A 74 -15.65 -7.76 -6.69
CA GLU A 74 -14.75 -8.84 -7.11
C GLU A 74 -15.52 -10.15 -7.29
N GLY A 75 -15.24 -10.89 -8.37
CA GLY A 75 -15.78 -12.24 -8.57
C GLY A 75 -17.12 -12.30 -9.30
N ASP A 76 -18.08 -13.07 -8.75
CA ASP A 76 -19.35 -13.39 -9.40
C ASP A 76 -20.34 -12.20 -9.30
N PRO A 77 -20.89 -11.71 -10.43
CA PRO A 77 -21.97 -10.72 -10.48
C PRO A 77 -23.21 -11.02 -9.64
N LEU A 78 -23.37 -12.24 -9.12
CA LEU A 78 -24.48 -12.61 -8.24
C LEU A 78 -24.09 -12.62 -6.75
N ALA A 79 -22.80 -12.58 -6.42
CA ALA A 79 -22.27 -12.71 -5.06
C ALA A 79 -21.92 -11.38 -4.39
N PHE A 80 -22.04 -10.24 -5.09
CA PHE A 80 -21.69 -8.93 -4.53
C PHE A 80 -22.46 -8.57 -3.24
N ALA A 81 -23.70 -9.06 -3.09
CA ALA A 81 -24.48 -8.89 -1.87
C ALA A 81 -23.90 -9.71 -0.70
N ASP A 82 -23.44 -10.94 -0.97
CA ASP A 82 -22.80 -11.80 0.01
C ASP A 82 -21.44 -11.22 0.45
N HIS A 83 -20.66 -10.66 -0.48
CA HIS A 83 -19.40 -9.99 -0.18
C HIS A 83 -19.59 -8.74 0.69
N LEU A 84 -20.69 -8.01 0.49
CA LEU A 84 -21.06 -6.89 1.35
C LEU A 84 -21.42 -7.37 2.76
N GLU A 85 -22.17 -8.46 2.89
CA GLU A 85 -22.45 -9.04 4.21
C GLU A 85 -21.17 -9.53 4.90
N ASP A 86 -20.25 -10.14 4.15
CA ASP A 86 -19.00 -10.66 4.69
C ASP A 86 -18.11 -9.55 5.23
N ILE A 87 -17.98 -8.44 4.49
CA ILE A 87 -17.21 -7.29 4.97
C ILE A 87 -17.87 -6.64 6.19
N LEU A 88 -19.22 -6.57 6.24
CA LEU A 88 -19.95 -5.98 7.38
C LEU A 88 -19.92 -6.88 8.63
N LYS A 89 -19.91 -8.20 8.48
CA LYS A 89 -19.82 -9.17 9.59
C LYS A 89 -18.45 -9.16 10.27
N ASP A 90 -17.41 -8.68 9.59
CA ASP A 90 -16.08 -8.60 10.18
C ASP A 90 -15.98 -7.40 11.14
N ASP A 91 -16.01 -7.65 12.44
CA ASP A 91 -16.18 -6.63 13.50
C ASP A 91 -14.87 -5.89 13.87
N SER A 92 -13.90 -5.82 12.94
CA SER A 92 -12.60 -5.18 13.20
C SER A 92 -12.66 -3.65 13.05
N GLU A 93 -12.20 -2.92 14.06
CA GLU A 93 -12.06 -1.46 13.99
C GLU A 93 -10.95 -1.03 13.01
N GLY A 94 -11.19 0.07 12.29
CA GLY A 94 -10.56 0.51 11.03
C GLY A 94 -9.02 0.66 10.94
N SER A 95 -8.26 0.42 12.01
CA SER A 95 -6.79 0.35 11.94
C SER A 95 -6.28 -1.08 11.90
N ASP A 96 -6.76 -1.94 12.80
CA ASP A 96 -6.48 -3.37 12.77
C ASP A 96 -7.18 -4.06 11.59
N ASP A 97 -8.31 -3.49 11.14
CA ASP A 97 -9.08 -3.94 9.96
C ASP A 97 -8.30 -3.77 8.64
N ILE A 98 -7.50 -2.72 8.52
CA ILE A 98 -6.68 -2.49 7.32
C ILE A 98 -5.53 -3.49 7.27
N ASP A 99 -4.82 -3.65 8.39
CA ASP A 99 -3.72 -4.61 8.47
C ASP A 99 -4.24 -6.02 8.24
N LYS A 100 -5.40 -6.36 8.80
CA LYS A 100 -6.06 -7.66 8.59
C LYS A 100 -6.57 -7.83 7.16
N MET A 101 -7.23 -6.84 6.56
CA MET A 101 -7.71 -6.89 5.17
C MET A 101 -6.54 -6.98 4.18
N TYR A 102 -5.48 -6.20 4.36
CA TYR A 102 -4.27 -6.31 3.54
C TYR A 102 -3.58 -7.65 3.72
N THR A 103 -3.50 -8.15 4.96
CA THR A 103 -2.93 -9.46 5.25
C THR A 103 -3.75 -10.56 4.58
N GLN A 104 -5.08 -10.55 4.74
CA GLN A 104 -5.98 -11.53 4.15
C GLN A 104 -5.95 -11.48 2.62
N ASN A 105 -5.96 -10.29 2.01
CA ASN A 105 -5.88 -10.13 0.57
C ASN A 105 -4.53 -10.62 0.02
N MET A 106 -3.41 -10.21 0.64
CA MET A 106 -2.08 -10.70 0.26
C MET A 106 -1.96 -12.21 0.45
N GLU A 107 -2.47 -12.75 1.55
CA GLU A 107 -2.48 -14.19 1.79
C GLU A 107 -3.30 -14.93 0.74
N HIS A 108 -4.49 -14.42 0.38
CA HIS A 108 -5.35 -15.01 -0.63
C HIS A 108 -4.66 -15.07 -2.00
N GLN A 109 -4.02 -13.97 -2.42
CA GLN A 109 -3.27 -13.91 -3.67
C GLN A 109 -2.07 -14.87 -3.72
N ILE A 110 -1.47 -15.16 -2.56
CA ILE A 110 -0.29 -16.04 -2.47
C ILE A 110 -0.72 -17.50 -2.28
N ARG A 111 -1.89 -17.78 -1.67
CA ARG A 111 -2.32 -19.13 -1.22
C ARG A 111 -2.27 -20.18 -2.33
N HIS A 112 -2.76 -19.82 -3.52
CA HIS A 112 -2.90 -20.70 -4.69
C HIS A 112 -1.62 -20.87 -5.52
N LEU A 113 -0.53 -20.17 -5.19
CA LEU A 113 0.74 -20.26 -5.91
C LEU A 113 1.52 -21.52 -5.53
N SER A 114 2.23 -22.10 -6.50
CA SER A 114 3.26 -23.13 -6.26
C SER A 114 4.38 -22.58 -5.38
N ASN A 115 5.05 -23.43 -4.58
CA ASN A 115 6.16 -23.01 -3.70
C ASN A 115 7.28 -22.25 -4.45
N LYS A 116 7.55 -22.60 -5.71
CA LYS A 116 8.51 -21.87 -6.55
C LYS A 116 8.01 -20.46 -6.88
N ASP A 117 6.73 -20.31 -7.20
CA ASP A 117 6.12 -19.01 -7.52
C ASP A 117 5.97 -18.12 -6.28
N LYS A 118 5.58 -18.69 -5.13
CA LYS A 118 5.57 -17.99 -3.83
C LYS A 118 6.92 -17.37 -3.51
N THR A 119 7.99 -18.16 -3.64
CA THR A 119 9.36 -17.69 -3.40
C THR A 119 9.74 -16.55 -4.34
N ARG A 120 9.37 -16.63 -5.62
CA ARG A 120 9.65 -15.60 -6.61
C ARG A 120 8.90 -14.30 -6.33
N VAL A 121 7.61 -14.38 -5.96
CA VAL A 121 6.77 -13.23 -5.62
C VAL A 121 7.27 -12.55 -4.35
N LEU A 122 7.49 -13.30 -3.27
CA LEU A 122 8.00 -12.76 -2.01
C LEU A 122 9.38 -12.10 -2.17
N ARG A 123 10.27 -12.68 -2.99
CA ARG A 123 11.57 -12.08 -3.29
C ARG A 123 11.43 -10.71 -3.98
N ARG A 124 10.52 -10.59 -4.95
CA ARG A 124 10.24 -9.31 -5.64
C ARG A 124 9.60 -8.29 -4.72
N PHE A 125 8.61 -8.73 -3.94
CA PHE A 125 7.94 -7.89 -2.94
C PHE A 125 8.94 -7.30 -1.94
N ARG A 126 9.80 -8.14 -1.35
CA ARG A 126 10.85 -7.72 -0.43
C ARG A 126 11.83 -6.74 -1.07
N HIS A 127 12.17 -6.94 -2.36
CA HIS A 127 13.07 -6.03 -3.05
C HIS A 127 12.43 -4.63 -3.20
N ILE A 128 11.19 -4.56 -3.71
CA ILE A 128 10.52 -3.27 -3.97
C ILE A 128 10.20 -2.55 -2.66
N VAL A 129 9.44 -3.22 -1.78
CA VAL A 129 8.97 -2.62 -0.52
C VAL A 129 10.14 -2.41 0.44
N GLY A 130 11.07 -3.36 0.52
CA GLY A 130 12.27 -3.21 1.34
C GLY A 130 13.14 -2.04 0.92
N THR A 131 13.31 -1.78 -0.39
CA THR A 131 14.03 -0.58 -0.86
C THR A 131 13.31 0.70 -0.47
N ILE A 132 12.00 0.79 -0.62
CA ILE A 132 11.22 1.96 -0.20
C ILE A 132 11.40 2.18 1.30
N VAL A 133 11.18 1.15 2.13
CA VAL A 133 11.34 1.26 3.59
C VAL A 133 12.76 1.72 3.95
N ILE A 134 13.79 1.17 3.32
CA ILE A 134 15.19 1.57 3.55
C ILE A 134 15.41 3.04 3.17
N LEU A 135 14.84 3.52 2.07
CA LEU A 135 14.98 4.92 1.63
C LEU A 135 14.32 5.90 2.61
N PHE A 136 13.16 5.54 3.16
CA PHE A 136 12.38 6.43 4.03
C PHE A 136 12.73 6.31 5.53
N SER A 137 13.46 5.26 5.93
CA SER A 137 13.83 5.03 7.34
C SER A 137 15.16 5.67 7.78
N SER A 138 15.80 6.48 6.92
CA SER A 138 17.15 7.03 7.14
C SER A 138 18.13 5.96 7.61
N PRO A 139 18.61 5.10 6.69
CA PRO A 139 19.37 3.93 7.06
C PRO A 139 20.73 4.36 7.62
N THR A 140 21.14 3.72 8.72
CA THR A 140 22.48 3.94 9.27
C THR A 140 23.54 3.51 8.26
N MET A 141 24.72 4.12 8.33
CA MET A 141 25.83 3.83 7.42
C MET A 141 26.22 2.34 7.46
N ASP A 142 26.12 1.70 8.63
CA ASP A 142 26.29 0.25 8.81
C ASP A 142 25.22 -0.58 8.08
N SER A 143 23.95 -0.15 8.12
CA SER A 143 22.85 -0.82 7.40
C SER A 143 23.06 -0.75 5.89
N VAL A 144 23.48 0.41 5.36
CA VAL A 144 23.77 0.60 3.93
C VAL A 144 25.00 -0.21 3.53
N SER A 145 26.07 -0.19 4.34
CA SER A 145 27.27 -0.99 4.08
C SER A 145 26.95 -2.48 4.00
N LYS A 146 26.16 -3.02 4.93
CA LYS A 146 25.72 -4.42 4.92
C LYS A 146 24.85 -4.74 3.70
N LEU A 147 23.95 -3.83 3.31
CA LEU A 147 23.13 -4.00 2.11
C LEU A 147 23.97 -4.08 0.83
N LEU A 148 24.95 -3.19 0.69
CA LEU A 148 25.87 -3.16 -0.46
C LEU A 148 26.84 -4.35 -0.48
N SER A 149 27.12 -4.93 0.69
CA SER A 149 27.96 -6.13 0.83
C SER A 149 27.25 -7.43 0.46
N GLN A 150 25.91 -7.41 0.30
CA GLN A 150 25.10 -8.58 -0.06
C GLN A 150 24.92 -8.78 -1.57
N SER A 151 25.81 -8.22 -2.39
CA SER A 151 25.83 -8.46 -3.84
C SER A 151 25.84 -9.97 -4.16
N ASP A 152 24.91 -10.36 -5.04
CA ASP A 152 24.54 -11.74 -5.38
C ASP A 152 25.74 -12.63 -5.80
N PRO A 153 25.83 -13.89 -5.31
CA PRO A 153 26.81 -14.89 -5.79
C PRO A 153 26.72 -15.23 -7.28
N ASP A 154 25.70 -14.75 -8.00
CA ASP A 154 25.49 -15.02 -9.43
C ASP A 154 26.10 -13.96 -10.38
N SER A 155 26.93 -13.05 -9.85
CA SER A 155 27.68 -12.07 -10.66
C SER A 155 28.85 -12.67 -11.47
N ARG A 156 29.01 -14.00 -11.48
CA ARG A 156 30.04 -14.71 -12.24
C ARG A 156 29.66 -14.89 -13.72
N SER A 157 29.55 -13.80 -14.49
CA SER A 157 29.63 -13.91 -15.95
C SER A 157 30.10 -12.68 -16.72
N TYR A 158 30.43 -11.56 -16.07
CA TYR A 158 31.03 -10.42 -16.77
C TYR A 158 32.46 -10.16 -16.29
N ARG A 159 33.39 -11.02 -16.74
CA ARG A 159 34.83 -10.71 -16.78
C ARG A 159 35.18 -10.19 -18.18
N ALA A 160 35.55 -8.91 -18.27
CA ALA A 160 36.76 -8.42 -18.95
C ALA A 160 36.73 -6.88 -19.03
N GLY A 161 37.78 -6.25 -18.49
CA GLY A 161 37.97 -4.80 -18.53
C GLY A 161 38.73 -4.31 -17.31
N SER A 162 40.04 -4.59 -17.25
CA SER A 162 40.94 -4.09 -16.22
C SER A 162 40.96 -2.56 -16.22
N TYR A 163 40.50 -1.95 -15.14
CA TYR A 163 40.86 -0.57 -14.80
C TYR A 163 41.48 -0.57 -13.40
N GLN A 164 42.73 -0.08 -13.35
CA GLN A 164 43.49 0.13 -12.12
C GLN A 164 42.71 1.03 -11.15
N THR A 165 42.52 0.55 -9.93
CA THR A 165 42.02 1.36 -8.82
C THR A 165 43.15 2.25 -8.31
N HIS A 166 43.15 3.52 -8.72
CA HIS A 166 43.86 4.54 -7.96
C HIS A 166 42.95 5.04 -6.82
N THR A 167 43.36 4.70 -5.61
CA THR A 167 42.87 5.20 -4.32
C THR A 167 42.84 6.73 -4.31
N ILE A 168 41.65 7.34 -4.25
CA ILE A 168 41.52 8.77 -3.92
C ILE A 168 41.42 8.87 -2.40
N THR A 169 42.58 8.80 -1.74
CA THR A 169 42.76 9.20 -0.35
C THR A 169 43.73 10.39 -0.34
N SER A 170 43.30 11.56 -0.84
CA SER A 170 44.10 12.79 -0.67
C SER A 170 43.35 14.11 -0.90
N CYS A 171 42.08 14.25 -0.48
CA CYS A 171 41.40 15.55 -0.53
C CYS A 171 40.69 15.89 0.78
N PHE A 172 41.37 15.78 1.92
CA PHE A 172 41.01 16.54 3.12
C PHE A 172 42.26 16.74 3.96
N ASN A 173 43.18 17.59 3.49
CA ASN A 173 43.96 18.36 4.44
C ASN A 173 44.34 19.73 3.88
N ASN A 174 43.82 20.73 4.59
CA ASN A 174 44.33 22.09 4.78
C ASN A 174 44.25 23.11 3.63
N GLN A 175 43.36 24.10 3.79
CA GLN A 175 43.71 25.50 3.57
C GLN A 175 42.74 26.45 4.31
N TYR A 176 43.09 26.84 5.54
CA TYR A 176 42.85 28.19 6.07
C TYR A 176 44.04 28.56 6.96
N PRO A 177 44.80 29.60 6.61
CA PRO A 177 45.50 30.42 7.59
C PRO A 177 44.88 31.82 7.66
N GLU A 178 45.19 32.48 8.78
CA GLU A 178 44.65 33.72 9.37
C GLU A 178 44.51 34.94 8.46
#